data_AF-A0A3Q9FR49-F1
#
_entry.id   AF-A0A3Q9FR49-F1
#
_cell.length_a   1.000
_cell.length_b   1.000
_cell.length_c   1.000
_cell.angle_alpha   90.00
_cell.angle_beta   90.00
_cell.angle_gamma   90.00
#
_symmetry.space_group_name_H-M   'P 1'
#
loop_
_entity.id
_entity.type
_entity.pdbx_description
1 polymer ?
#
loop_
_entity_poly.entity_id
_entity_poly.type
_entity_poly.pdbx_seq_one_letter_code
_entity_poly.pdbx_strand_id
1 'polypeptide(L)'
;MKTYIKFSLLFLVTAFTLISCGDDDSNVNPETIKQIYFASDDSVEISVPGLLDTTLVDVQSLFDADAKIIKMILQGEVDVPVEFQPILGLKAPAVIELAADLTTVTYNSNGSYSFTIDETEEITQLVNIRITNPLTGNEFCQEVESESGPLGRAVTATEVFVWDSSKNKYKVDLDVLSEVFPGATVPNVTIWQKDGVLVYPCD
;
A
#
# COMPACT_ATOMS: atom_id res chain seq x y z
N MET A 1 -39.24 -12.80 -64.51
CA MET A 1 -38.70 -13.63 -63.40
C MET A 1 -38.74 -12.76 -62.15
N LYS A 2 -39.55 -13.12 -61.16
CA LYS A 2 -39.69 -12.37 -59.89
C LYS A 2 -38.60 -12.81 -58.94
N THR A 3 -37.92 -11.86 -58.31
CA THR A 3 -37.29 -12.08 -57.01
C THR A 3 -37.38 -10.79 -56.21
N TYR A 4 -38.17 -10.86 -55.14
CA TYR A 4 -38.19 -9.89 -54.05
C TYR A 4 -37.12 -10.31 -53.05
N ILE A 5 -36.26 -9.41 -52.61
CA ILE A 5 -35.68 -9.48 -51.27
C ILE A 5 -35.79 -8.07 -50.66
N LYS A 6 -36.56 -8.02 -49.59
CA LYS A 6 -36.72 -6.89 -48.68
C LYS A 6 -35.44 -6.75 -47.85
N PHE A 7 -34.95 -5.53 -47.68
CA PHE A 7 -34.29 -5.14 -46.43
C PHE A 7 -34.87 -3.80 -45.99
N SER A 8 -35.72 -3.88 -44.98
CA SER A 8 -36.05 -2.78 -44.07
C SER A 8 -34.86 -2.54 -43.12
N LEU A 9 -34.96 -1.43 -42.37
CA LEU A 9 -34.14 -1.00 -41.23
C LEU A 9 -32.84 -0.28 -41.60
N LEU A 10 -32.46 0.83 -40.97
CA LEU A 10 -33.09 1.66 -39.95
C LEU A 10 -32.25 2.95 -39.93
N PHE A 11 -32.92 4.08 -39.79
CA PHE A 11 -32.30 5.35 -39.38
C PHE A 11 -31.70 5.15 -37.99
N LEU A 12 -30.40 5.39 -37.80
CA LEU A 12 -29.89 5.87 -36.52
C LEU A 12 -28.73 6.82 -36.77
N VAL A 13 -29.05 8.11 -36.69
CA VAL A 13 -28.10 9.22 -36.67
C VAL A 13 -27.29 9.07 -35.39
N THR A 14 -26.06 8.60 -35.48
CA THR A 14 -25.07 8.68 -34.39
C THR A 14 -24.58 10.12 -34.31
N ALA A 15 -25.35 10.95 -33.60
CA ALA A 15 -24.84 12.17 -33.01
C ALA A 15 -23.84 11.77 -31.91
N PHE A 16 -22.57 11.62 -32.29
CA PHE A 16 -21.47 11.67 -31.33
C PHE A 16 -21.40 13.09 -30.79
N THR A 17 -22.16 13.36 -29.73
CA THR A 17 -21.84 14.44 -28.81
C THR A 17 -20.51 14.08 -28.18
N LEU A 18 -19.44 14.65 -28.73
CA LEU A 18 -18.19 14.88 -28.00
C LEU A 18 -18.51 15.82 -26.84
N ILE A 19 -19.11 15.26 -25.79
CA ILE A 19 -19.01 15.82 -24.46
C ILE A 19 -17.57 15.49 -24.06
N SER A 20 -16.67 16.38 -24.43
CA SER A 20 -15.48 16.62 -23.61
C SER A 20 -16.05 16.90 -22.23
N CYS A 21 -16.08 15.89 -21.36
CA CYS A 21 -16.19 16.13 -19.94
C CYS A 21 -15.03 17.07 -19.63
N GLY A 22 -15.35 18.35 -19.46
CA GLY A 22 -14.43 19.24 -18.76
C GLY A 22 -14.12 18.57 -17.44
N ASP A 23 -12.86 18.60 -17.05
CA ASP A 23 -12.44 18.34 -15.69
C ASP A 23 -13.34 19.19 -14.80
N ASP A 24 -14.39 18.57 -14.26
CA ASP A 24 -15.12 19.15 -13.16
C ASP A 24 -14.07 19.30 -12.07
N ASP A 25 -13.76 20.56 -11.76
CA ASP A 25 -13.23 21.07 -10.49
C ASP A 25 -14.17 20.62 -9.36
N SER A 26 -14.32 19.29 -9.23
CA SER A 26 -15.04 18.66 -8.16
C SER A 26 -14.27 19.03 -6.92
N ASN A 27 -14.90 19.89 -6.12
CA ASN A 27 -14.38 20.33 -4.84
C ASN A 27 -14.47 19.10 -3.92
N VAL A 28 -13.52 18.17 -4.09
CA VAL A 28 -13.46 16.92 -3.33
C VAL A 28 -13.41 17.31 -1.87
N ASN A 29 -14.35 16.80 -1.08
CA ASN A 29 -14.31 17.02 0.37
C ASN A 29 -13.33 16.00 0.98
N PRO A 30 -12.10 16.39 1.37
CA PRO A 30 -11.11 15.48 1.95
C PRO A 30 -11.64 14.65 3.11
N GLU A 31 -12.54 15.21 3.92
CA GLU A 31 -13.09 14.55 5.10
C GLU A 31 -13.87 13.28 4.77
N THR A 32 -14.43 13.19 3.56
CA THR A 32 -15.22 12.03 3.12
C THR A 32 -14.35 10.82 2.76
N ILE A 33 -13.04 11.02 2.58
CA ILE A 33 -12.09 9.97 2.22
C ILE A 33 -11.54 9.37 3.51
N LYS A 34 -12.19 8.32 4.01
CA LYS A 34 -11.79 7.63 5.25
C LYS A 34 -10.76 6.53 5.02
N GLN A 35 -10.74 5.96 3.83
CA GLN A 35 -9.78 4.93 3.43
C GLN A 35 -8.85 5.50 2.37
N ILE A 36 -7.55 5.53 2.66
CA ILE A 36 -6.53 6.17 1.83
C ILE A 36 -5.44 5.16 1.52
N TYR A 37 -5.31 4.84 0.24
CA TYR A 37 -4.25 3.98 -0.27
C TYR A 37 -3.09 4.83 -0.79
N PHE A 38 -1.87 4.44 -0.42
CA PHE A 38 -0.64 5.06 -0.88
C PHE A 38 0.29 4.00 -1.46
N ALA A 39 1.06 4.39 -2.48
CA ALA A 39 2.14 3.58 -3.01
C ALA A 39 3.32 4.48 -3.42
N SER A 40 4.53 3.97 -3.27
CA SER A 40 5.72 4.63 -3.81
C SER A 40 5.72 4.54 -5.34
N ASP A 41 6.12 5.63 -6.01
CA ASP A 41 6.25 5.64 -7.48
C ASP A 41 7.54 4.94 -7.93
N ASP A 42 8.58 5.03 -7.10
CA ASP A 42 9.87 4.36 -7.26
C ASP A 42 10.14 3.52 -6.00
N SER A 43 10.99 2.49 -6.12
CA SER A 43 11.44 1.72 -4.97
C SER A 43 12.25 2.59 -4.01
N VAL A 44 12.03 2.39 -2.71
CA VAL A 44 12.58 3.19 -1.62
C VAL A 44 13.61 2.38 -0.86
N GLU A 45 14.75 2.98 -0.53
CA GLU A 45 15.77 2.32 0.29
C GLU A 45 15.29 2.19 1.74
N ILE A 46 14.94 0.99 2.18
CA ILE A 46 14.51 0.72 3.55
C ILE A 46 15.41 -0.35 4.15
N SER A 47 15.78 -0.18 5.42
CA SER A 47 16.44 -1.21 6.19
C SER A 47 15.56 -1.63 7.36
N VAL A 48 15.33 -2.92 7.52
CA VAL A 48 14.64 -3.53 8.67
C VAL A 48 15.60 -4.57 9.26
N PRO A 49 16.22 -4.32 10.43
CA PRO A 49 17.19 -5.22 11.04
C PRO A 49 16.65 -6.66 11.14
N GLY A 50 17.48 -7.61 10.72
CA GLY A 50 17.12 -9.04 10.74
C GLY A 50 16.22 -9.51 9.60
N LEU A 51 15.75 -8.61 8.73
CA LEU A 51 14.89 -8.95 7.60
C LEU A 51 15.41 -8.36 6.29
N LEU A 52 15.64 -7.05 6.25
CA LEU A 52 16.09 -6.29 5.09
C LEU A 52 17.33 -5.47 5.46
N ASP A 53 18.52 -5.94 5.08
CA ASP A 53 19.71 -5.11 5.11
C ASP A 53 19.66 -4.15 3.90
N THR A 54 19.39 -2.87 4.17
CA THR A 54 19.37 -1.73 3.24
C THR A 54 19.11 -2.12 1.78
N THR A 55 17.84 -2.30 1.43
CA THR A 55 17.43 -2.73 0.08
C THR A 55 16.37 -1.80 -0.49
N LEU A 56 16.27 -1.77 -1.81
CA LEU A 56 15.19 -1.06 -2.49
C LEU A 56 13.91 -1.89 -2.35
N VAL A 57 12.87 -1.27 -1.79
CA VAL A 57 11.56 -1.89 -1.60
C VAL A 57 10.47 -1.07 -2.23
N ASP A 58 9.47 -1.74 -2.80
CA ASP A 58 8.22 -1.10 -3.17
C ASP A 58 7.33 -0.99 -1.93
N VAL A 59 6.84 0.21 -1.65
CA VAL A 59 6.04 0.49 -0.45
C VAL A 59 4.59 0.67 -0.85
N GLN A 60 3.70 -0.06 -0.19
CA GLN A 60 2.27 0.20 -0.22
C GLN A 60 1.76 0.41 1.20
N SER A 61 0.80 1.33 1.37
CA SER A 61 0.17 1.56 2.66
C SER A 61 -1.32 1.81 2.50
N LEU A 62 -2.07 1.40 3.51
CA LEU A 62 -3.48 1.71 3.67
C LEU A 62 -3.67 2.35 5.04
N PHE A 63 -4.25 3.53 5.05
CA PHE A 63 -4.82 4.12 6.26
C PHE A 63 -6.34 4.03 6.17
N ASP A 64 -6.98 3.50 7.19
CA ASP A 64 -8.44 3.47 7.30
C ASP A 64 -8.88 4.10 8.61
N ALA A 65 -9.46 5.30 8.50
CA ALA A 65 -9.89 6.10 9.64
C ALA A 65 -11.12 5.49 10.36
N ASP A 66 -11.98 4.79 9.64
CA ASP A 66 -13.21 4.22 10.19
C ASP A 66 -12.92 2.88 10.88
N ALA A 67 -12.14 2.02 10.23
CA ALA A 67 -11.64 0.78 10.82
C ALA A 67 -10.53 1.02 11.84
N LYS A 68 -9.98 2.23 11.89
CA LYS A 68 -8.86 2.63 12.76
C LYS A 68 -7.66 1.69 12.63
N ILE A 69 -7.18 1.52 11.41
CA ILE A 69 -6.05 0.63 11.14
C ILE A 69 -5.09 1.28 10.14
N ILE A 70 -3.80 1.05 10.36
CA ILE A 70 -2.77 1.27 9.33
C ILE A 70 -2.21 -0.08 8.94
N LYS A 71 -2.10 -0.29 7.63
CA LYS A 71 -1.42 -1.43 7.04
C LYS A 71 -0.33 -0.96 6.11
N MET A 72 0.71 -1.79 6.01
CA MET A 72 1.86 -1.58 5.17
C MET A 72 2.26 -2.90 4.53
N ILE A 73 2.65 -2.83 3.26
CA ILE A 73 3.28 -3.92 2.56
C ILE A 73 4.59 -3.40 1.98
N LEU A 74 5.70 -4.04 2.36
CA LEU A 74 7.03 -3.80 1.80
C LEU A 74 7.39 -4.99 0.92
N GLN A 75 7.69 -4.74 -0.35
CA GLN A 75 8.11 -5.78 -1.28
C GLN A 75 9.56 -5.54 -1.69
N GLY A 76 10.42 -6.52 -1.47
CA GLY A 76 11.84 -6.38 -1.78
C GLY A 76 12.53 -7.73 -1.81
N GLU A 77 13.84 -7.73 -1.57
CA GLU A 77 14.63 -8.96 -1.46
C GLU A 77 15.22 -9.09 -0.05
N VAL A 78 15.14 -10.30 0.51
CA VAL A 78 15.76 -10.66 1.79
C VAL A 78 16.89 -11.64 1.56
N ASP A 79 17.86 -11.66 2.47
CA ASP A 79 18.89 -12.69 2.47
C ASP A 79 18.28 -14.05 2.86
N VAL A 80 18.55 -15.07 2.05
CA VAL A 80 18.08 -16.43 2.31
C VAL A 80 18.96 -17.06 3.41
N PRO A 81 18.38 -17.75 4.41
CA PRO A 81 19.17 -18.46 5.42
C PRO A 81 20.17 -19.44 4.78
N VAL A 82 21.37 -19.54 5.35
CA VAL A 82 22.53 -20.21 4.74
C VAL A 82 22.22 -21.65 4.32
N GLU A 83 21.42 -22.36 5.10
CA GLU A 83 20.97 -23.73 4.85
C GLU A 83 20.13 -23.87 3.57
N PHE A 84 19.44 -22.81 3.14
CA PHE A 84 18.59 -22.79 1.94
C PHE A 84 19.25 -22.14 0.72
N GLN A 85 20.38 -21.44 0.90
CA GLN A 85 21.09 -20.74 -0.18
C GLN A 85 21.49 -21.63 -1.38
N PRO A 86 21.92 -22.90 -1.23
CA PRO A 86 22.27 -23.73 -2.38
C PRO A 86 21.09 -24.02 -3.33
N ILE A 87 19.86 -23.84 -2.86
CA ILE A 87 18.62 -24.16 -3.59
C ILE A 87 17.96 -22.87 -4.09
N LEU A 88 17.95 -21.82 -3.28
CA LEU A 88 17.20 -20.59 -3.53
C LEU A 88 18.06 -19.40 -3.95
N GLY A 89 19.39 -19.54 -3.91
CA GLY A 89 20.32 -18.44 -4.12
C GLY A 89 20.55 -17.63 -2.85
N LEU A 90 21.28 -16.52 -2.97
CA LEU A 90 21.66 -15.67 -1.83
C LEU A 90 20.51 -14.77 -1.35
N LYS A 91 19.65 -14.35 -2.29
CA LYS A 91 18.52 -13.46 -2.04
C LYS A 91 17.25 -14.07 -2.62
N ALA A 92 16.13 -13.80 -1.96
CA ALA A 92 14.81 -14.17 -2.45
C ALA A 92 13.86 -12.99 -2.34
N PRO A 93 12.89 -12.85 -3.25
CA PRO A 93 11.83 -11.87 -3.10
C PRO A 93 11.05 -12.15 -1.81
N ALA A 94 10.73 -11.10 -1.08
CA ALA A 94 9.94 -11.18 0.15
C ALA A 94 8.90 -10.08 0.21
N VAL A 95 7.88 -10.37 1.00
CA VAL A 95 6.79 -9.46 1.34
C VAL A 95 6.79 -9.36 2.85
N ILE A 96 6.91 -8.13 3.36
CA ILE A 96 6.72 -7.84 4.78
C ILE A 96 5.40 -7.09 4.91
N GLU A 97 4.50 -7.66 5.68
CA GLU A 97 3.21 -7.06 5.98
C GLU A 97 3.22 -6.58 7.43
N LEU A 98 2.88 -5.32 7.62
CA LEU A 98 2.81 -4.71 8.94
C LEU A 98 1.40 -4.14 9.12
N ALA A 99 0.81 -4.38 10.28
CA ALA A 99 -0.49 -3.84 10.64
C ALA A 99 -0.46 -3.33 12.07
N ALA A 100 -1.09 -2.18 12.29
CA ALA A 100 -1.25 -1.59 13.61
C ALA A 100 -2.67 -1.06 13.78
N ASP A 101 -3.30 -1.45 14.88
CA ASP A 101 -4.58 -0.90 15.31
C ASP A 101 -4.38 0.47 15.95
N LEU A 102 -5.22 1.43 15.56
CA LEU A 102 -5.18 2.81 16.04
C LEU A 102 -6.19 2.99 17.16
N THR A 103 -5.75 3.49 18.29
CA THR A 103 -6.64 3.81 19.42
C THR A 103 -7.55 4.99 19.06
N THR A 104 -6.96 6.05 18.52
CA THR A 104 -7.69 7.25 18.10
C THR A 104 -7.33 7.69 16.69
N VAL A 105 -8.32 8.24 15.99
CA VAL A 105 -8.15 8.91 14.70
C VAL A 105 -8.93 10.21 14.75
N THR A 106 -8.29 11.30 14.37
CA THR A 106 -8.89 12.64 14.35
C THR A 106 -8.69 13.27 12.99
N TYR A 107 -9.78 13.81 12.42
CA TYR A 107 -9.71 14.67 11.25
C TYR A 107 -9.58 16.13 11.72
N ASN A 108 -8.54 16.82 11.26
CA ASN A 108 -8.18 18.16 11.70
C ASN A 108 -8.80 19.22 10.78
N SER A 109 -8.93 20.45 11.29
CA SER A 109 -9.54 21.57 10.54
C SER A 109 -8.72 22.02 9.32
N ASN A 110 -7.42 21.70 9.28
CA ASN A 110 -6.54 21.94 8.15
C ASN A 110 -6.64 20.86 7.05
N GLY A 111 -7.49 19.84 7.23
CA GLY A 111 -7.69 18.77 6.26
C GLY A 111 -6.72 17.60 6.37
N SER A 112 -5.99 17.46 7.48
CA SER A 112 -5.13 16.30 7.73
C SER A 112 -5.72 15.32 8.73
N TYR A 113 -5.20 14.09 8.78
CA TYR A 113 -5.47 13.15 9.87
C TYR A 113 -4.33 13.09 10.89
N SER A 114 -4.72 12.93 12.15
CA SER A 114 -3.85 12.58 13.29
C SER A 114 -4.32 11.26 13.88
N PHE A 115 -3.42 10.51 14.49
CA PHE A 115 -3.78 9.27 15.18
C PHE A 115 -2.91 9.01 16.41
N THR A 116 -3.40 8.11 17.28
CA THR A 116 -2.61 7.54 18.37
C THR A 116 -2.69 6.03 18.35
N ILE A 117 -1.62 5.39 18.83
CA ILE A 117 -1.54 3.97 19.15
C ILE A 117 -1.13 3.91 20.62
N ASP A 118 -1.84 3.14 21.43
CA ASP A 118 -1.50 2.94 22.84
C ASP A 118 -0.48 1.79 22.99
N GLU A 119 0.26 1.78 24.10
CA GLU A 119 1.27 0.75 24.39
C GLU A 119 0.71 -0.69 24.47
N THR A 120 -0.61 -0.83 24.61
CA THR A 120 -1.31 -2.12 24.68
C THR A 120 -1.74 -2.66 23.32
N GLU A 121 -1.71 -1.83 22.27
CA GLU A 121 -2.11 -2.26 20.93
C GLU A 121 -1.00 -3.13 20.31
N GLU A 122 -1.39 -4.26 19.74
CA GLU A 122 -0.46 -5.18 19.11
C GLU A 122 -0.11 -4.70 17.71
N ILE A 123 1.19 -4.54 17.45
CA ILE A 123 1.71 -4.40 16.10
C ILE A 123 1.93 -5.80 15.55
N THR A 124 1.19 -6.15 14.50
CA THR A 124 1.36 -7.42 13.80
C THR A 124 2.38 -7.24 12.70
N GLN A 125 3.32 -8.16 12.63
CA GLN A 125 4.30 -8.26 11.58
C GLN A 125 4.30 -9.68 11.02
N LEU A 126 4.14 -9.79 9.71
CA LEU A 126 4.18 -11.03 8.96
C LEU A 126 5.27 -10.91 7.90
N VAL A 127 6.14 -11.92 7.82
CA VAL A 127 7.20 -11.97 6.80
C VAL A 127 6.98 -13.19 5.94
N ASN A 128 6.75 -12.96 4.66
CA ASN A 128 6.57 -14.00 3.67
C ASN A 128 7.71 -13.98 2.66
N ILE A 129 8.44 -15.08 2.54
CA ILE A 129 9.44 -15.26 1.47
C ILE A 129 8.77 -15.94 0.29
N ARG A 130 8.87 -15.32 -0.89
CA ARG A 130 8.40 -15.92 -2.14
C ARG A 130 9.47 -16.86 -2.68
N ILE A 131 9.16 -18.15 -2.65
CA ILE A 131 10.07 -19.21 -3.07
C ILE A 131 9.62 -19.74 -4.42
N THR A 132 10.51 -19.67 -5.42
CA THR A 132 10.32 -20.38 -6.69
C THR A 132 10.99 -21.74 -6.60
N ASN A 133 10.20 -22.81 -6.74
CA ASN A 133 10.77 -24.17 -6.78
C ASN A 133 11.56 -24.35 -8.09
N PRO A 134 12.88 -24.62 -8.02
CA PRO A 134 13.72 -24.69 -9.22
C PRO A 134 13.43 -25.90 -10.11
N LEU A 135 12.74 -26.93 -9.59
CA LEU A 135 12.41 -28.15 -10.33
C LEU A 135 11.05 -28.08 -11.01
N THR A 136 10.08 -27.38 -10.41
CA THR A 136 8.71 -27.30 -10.93
C THR A 136 8.38 -25.94 -11.55
N GLY A 137 9.15 -24.89 -11.23
CA GLY A 137 8.86 -23.51 -11.59
C GLY A 137 7.68 -22.90 -10.84
N ASN A 138 7.08 -23.62 -9.88
CA ASN A 138 5.95 -23.13 -9.10
C ASN A 138 6.44 -22.18 -8.01
N GLU A 139 5.72 -21.09 -7.82
CA GLU A 139 5.93 -20.16 -6.70
C GLU A 139 5.03 -20.53 -5.52
N PHE A 140 5.57 -20.39 -4.31
CA PHE A 140 4.80 -20.43 -3.08
C PHE A 140 5.37 -19.45 -2.07
N CYS A 141 4.55 -18.99 -1.13
CA CYS A 141 5.02 -18.17 -0.02
C CYS A 141 5.27 -19.04 1.21
N GLN A 142 6.43 -18.81 1.83
CA GLN A 142 6.78 -19.39 3.11
C GLN A 142 6.76 -18.27 4.14
N GLU A 143 5.82 -18.36 5.09
CA GLU A 143 5.84 -17.52 6.29
C GLU A 143 7.08 -17.87 7.11
N VAL A 144 7.79 -16.83 7.56
CA VAL A 144 8.93 -16.94 8.46
C VAL A 144 8.57 -16.18 9.73
N GLU A 145 8.71 -16.83 10.88
CA GLU A 145 8.50 -16.18 12.17
C GLU A 145 9.44 -14.97 12.27
N SER A 146 8.88 -13.78 12.47
CA SER A 146 9.68 -12.63 12.88
C SER A 146 10.07 -12.80 14.35
N GLU A 147 11.35 -12.68 14.68
CA GLU A 147 11.83 -12.77 16.08
C GLU A 147 11.26 -11.65 17.00
N SER A 148 10.61 -10.64 16.42
CA SER A 148 9.90 -9.58 17.14
C SER A 148 8.50 -10.04 17.56
N GLY A 149 8.31 -10.31 18.85
CA GLY A 149 6.97 -10.40 19.44
C GLY A 149 6.18 -9.10 19.28
N PRO A 150 4.86 -9.07 19.59
CA PRO A 150 4.02 -7.89 19.40
C PRO A 150 4.65 -6.68 20.07
N LEU A 151 5.02 -5.68 19.26
CA LEU A 151 5.65 -4.46 19.72
C LEU A 151 4.56 -3.51 20.21
N GLY A 152 4.05 -3.75 21.41
CA GLY A 152 3.17 -2.78 22.08
C GLY A 152 3.90 -1.44 22.20
N ARG A 153 3.47 -0.43 21.46
CA ARG A 153 4.16 0.87 21.40
C ARG A 153 3.20 2.04 21.37
N ALA A 154 3.42 2.97 22.29
CA ALA A 154 2.75 4.25 22.27
C ALA A 154 3.29 5.13 21.13
N VAL A 155 2.41 5.54 20.21
CA VAL A 155 2.70 6.45 19.10
C VAL A 155 1.67 7.57 19.08
N THR A 156 2.12 8.81 18.90
CA THR A 156 1.23 9.95 18.65
C THR A 156 1.69 10.65 17.38
N ALA A 157 0.94 10.45 16.30
CA ALA A 157 1.22 11.04 15.01
C ALA A 157 0.24 12.20 14.76
N THR A 158 0.77 13.41 14.62
CA THR A 158 -0.05 14.63 14.49
C THR A 158 0.05 15.18 13.08
N GLU A 159 -1.10 15.37 12.43
CA GLU A 159 -1.20 16.00 11.10
C GLU A 159 -0.35 15.31 10.01
N VAL A 160 -0.36 13.97 9.97
CA VAL A 160 0.56 13.18 9.14
C VAL A 160 0.00 12.80 7.77
N PHE A 161 -1.30 12.53 7.65
CA PHE A 161 -1.93 12.33 6.34
C PHE A 161 -2.50 13.68 5.89
N VAL A 162 -1.76 14.41 5.09
CA VAL A 162 -2.05 15.81 4.76
C VAL A 162 -2.74 15.92 3.41
N TRP A 163 -3.88 16.60 3.35
CA TRP A 163 -4.54 16.92 2.08
C TRP A 163 -3.77 18.00 1.32
N ASP A 164 -3.47 17.74 0.04
CA ASP A 164 -2.96 18.73 -0.89
C ASP A 164 -4.06 19.14 -1.87
N SER A 165 -4.63 20.33 -1.65
CA SER A 165 -5.70 20.87 -2.50
C SER A 165 -5.25 21.19 -3.92
N SER A 166 -3.93 21.37 -4.17
CA SER A 166 -3.44 21.61 -5.53
C SER A 166 -3.43 20.33 -6.38
N LYS A 167 -3.43 19.16 -5.73
CA LYS A 167 -3.46 17.85 -6.39
C LYS A 167 -4.74 17.06 -6.12
N ASN A 168 -5.63 17.57 -5.27
CA ASN A 168 -6.82 16.90 -4.77
C ASN A 168 -6.54 15.48 -4.24
N LYS A 169 -5.46 15.34 -3.47
CA LYS A 169 -4.98 14.03 -2.95
C LYS A 169 -4.30 14.19 -1.61
N TYR A 170 -4.37 13.16 -0.78
CA TYR A 170 -3.55 13.05 0.42
C TYR A 170 -2.09 12.71 0.09
N LYS A 171 -1.20 13.11 0.99
CA LYS A 171 0.20 12.68 1.04
C LYS A 171 0.60 12.32 2.46
N VAL A 172 1.63 11.52 2.60
CA VAL A 172 2.27 11.18 3.87
C VAL A 172 3.76 11.00 3.65
N ASP A 173 4.54 11.39 4.64
CA ASP A 173 5.98 11.13 4.65
C ASP A 173 6.22 9.74 5.25
N LEU A 174 7.04 8.93 4.57
CA LEU A 174 7.31 7.56 4.98
C LEU A 174 8.02 7.46 6.34
N ASP A 175 8.63 8.53 6.84
CA ASP A 175 9.30 8.55 8.14
C ASP A 175 8.34 8.29 9.31
N VAL A 176 7.04 8.62 9.17
CA VAL A 176 5.97 8.26 10.11
C VAL A 176 5.96 6.75 10.41
N LEU A 177 6.37 5.93 9.44
CA LEU A 177 6.41 4.48 9.59
C LEU A 177 7.53 4.01 10.49
N SER A 178 8.62 4.76 10.61
CA SER A 178 9.67 4.47 11.59
C SER A 178 9.21 4.74 13.03
N GLU A 179 8.21 5.61 13.19
CA GLU A 179 7.56 5.84 14.48
C GLU A 179 6.59 4.70 14.82
N VAL A 180 5.81 4.24 13.84
CA VAL A 180 4.88 3.11 14.01
C VAL A 180 5.63 1.78 14.17
N PHE A 181 6.58 1.47 13.29
CA PHE A 181 7.31 0.20 13.23
C PHE A 181 8.80 0.40 13.58
N PRO A 182 9.17 0.41 14.88
CA PRO A 182 10.55 0.66 15.29
C PRO A 182 11.53 -0.37 14.72
N GLY A 183 12.76 0.08 14.51
CA GLY A 183 13.83 -0.73 13.96
C GLY A 183 14.02 -0.49 12.47
N ALA A 184 12.98 -0.07 11.74
CA ALA A 184 13.12 0.31 10.34
C ALA A 184 13.83 1.66 10.18
N THR A 185 14.85 1.72 9.32
CA THR A 185 15.40 2.98 8.79
C THR A 185 14.68 3.28 7.49
N VAL A 186 13.92 4.38 7.48
CA VAL A 186 13.10 4.81 6.34
C VAL A 186 13.51 6.23 5.95
N PRO A 187 13.76 6.52 4.67
CA PRO A 187 14.12 7.86 4.23
C PRO A 187 12.91 8.78 4.30
N ASN A 188 13.16 10.07 4.47
CA ASN A 188 12.10 11.07 4.37
C ASN A 188 11.71 11.24 2.89
N VAL A 189 10.74 10.43 2.47
CA VAL A 189 10.16 10.44 1.13
C VAL A 189 8.65 10.58 1.27
N THR A 190 8.08 11.56 0.59
CA THR A 190 6.64 11.75 0.50
C THR A 190 6.03 10.80 -0.52
N ILE A 191 5.06 9.99 -0.09
CA ILE A 191 4.21 9.18 -0.97
C ILE A 191 2.82 9.79 -1.08
N TRP A 192 2.19 9.57 -2.24
CA TRP A 192 0.92 10.20 -2.59
C TRP A 192 -0.20 9.17 -2.64
N GLN A 193 -1.41 9.62 -2.32
CA GLN A 193 -2.61 8.83 -2.50
C GLN A 193 -2.70 8.35 -3.95
N LYS A 194 -3.01 7.06 -4.12
CA LYS A 194 -3.26 6.42 -5.41
C LYS A 194 -4.67 5.83 -5.44
N ASP A 195 -5.18 5.62 -6.64
CA ASP A 195 -6.37 4.81 -6.84
C ASP A 195 -5.92 3.35 -6.79
N GLY A 196 -6.39 2.57 -5.83
CA GLY A 196 -5.93 1.20 -5.66
C GLY A 196 -6.34 0.56 -4.34
N VAL A 197 -5.85 -0.65 -4.14
CA VAL A 197 -6.00 -1.46 -2.92
C VAL A 197 -4.66 -2.07 -2.59
N LEU A 198 -4.47 -2.49 -1.33
CA LEU A 198 -3.30 -3.29 -0.96
C LEU A 198 -3.28 -4.58 -1.77
N VAL A 199 -2.13 -4.86 -2.37
CA VAL A 199 -1.87 -6.12 -3.06
C VAL A 199 -1.04 -6.99 -2.13
N TYR A 200 -1.57 -8.16 -1.76
CA TYR A 200 -0.94 -9.17 -0.93
C TYR A 200 -0.43 -10.29 -1.85
N PRO A 201 0.86 -10.33 -2.23
CA PRO A 201 1.36 -11.31 -3.19
C PRO A 201 1.42 -12.75 -2.65
N CYS A 202 1.10 -12.94 -1.37
CA CYS A 202 1.20 -14.21 -0.66
C CYS A 202 -0.14 -14.74 -0.12
N ASP A 203 -1.25 -14.09 -0.48
CA ASP A 203 -2.62 -14.52 -0.19
C ASP A 203 -3.26 -15.36 -1.31
#